data_AF-A0A7S0X5M5-F1
#
_entry.id   AF-A0A7S0X5M5-F1
#
_cell.length_a   1.000
_cell.length_b   1.000
_cell.length_c   1.000
_cell.angle_alpha   90.00
_cell.angle_beta   90.00
_cell.angle_gamma   90.00
#
_symmetry.space_group_name_H-M   'P 1'
#
loop_
_entity.id
_entity.type
_entity.pdbx_description
1 polymer ?
#
loop_
_entity_poly.entity_id
_entity_poly.type
_entity_poly.pdbx_seq_one_letter_code
_entity_poly.pdbx_strand_id
1 'polypeptide(L)'
;MGLFDDLPSAKRPVVAPEAPAPAFSPPRKRIKTEEPEEPAAPAPAHAAADPSQALDKISAHIGNPKKFKKAAGLAVTLMRSGELDRAHGKALFRLLGAAMTPDPQRANDSATRFEYRELFDAAEECAEDGVLNSKHRARLATWLLYTRTINDLHTDDTFQFAKAAKAVRGGIEALGEYEACPEEECPVQPVQGYTTGK
;
A
#
# COMPACT_ATOMS: atom_id res chain seq x y z
N MET A 1 -1.48 7.92 55.07
CA MET A 1 -1.19 6.54 54.67
C MET A 1 -0.80 6.56 53.20
N GLY A 2 0.51 6.50 52.91
CA GLY A 2 1.06 6.58 51.56
C GLY A 2 1.24 5.19 50.97
N LEU A 3 0.75 4.99 49.75
CA LEU A 3 0.67 3.71 49.03
C LEU A 3 1.93 3.45 48.18
N PHE A 4 3.13 3.77 48.70
CA PHE A 4 4.41 3.61 47.98
C PHE A 4 5.59 3.17 48.86
N ASP A 5 5.33 2.70 50.09
CA ASP A 5 6.38 2.28 51.03
C ASP A 5 6.85 0.82 50.86
N ASP A 6 6.39 0.10 49.83
CA ASP A 6 6.67 -1.33 49.67
C ASP A 6 7.20 -1.68 48.27
N LEU A 7 8.40 -1.15 47.95
CA LEU A 7 9.21 -1.65 46.85
C LEU A 7 10.61 -2.04 47.36
N PRO A 8 11.06 -3.31 47.19
CA PRO A 8 12.40 -3.70 47.58
C PRO A 8 13.45 -3.05 46.68
N SER A 9 14.34 -2.27 47.32
CA SER A 9 15.51 -1.66 46.70
C SER A 9 16.55 -2.72 46.34
N ALA A 10 16.72 -3.00 45.05
CA ALA A 10 17.76 -3.90 44.55
C ALA A 10 19.15 -3.25 44.71
N LYS A 11 19.87 -3.62 45.76
CA LYS A 11 21.31 -3.33 45.94
C LYS A 11 22.11 -4.02 44.84
N ARG A 12 22.75 -3.23 43.98
CA ARG A 12 23.78 -3.67 43.03
C ARG A 12 25.14 -3.63 43.74
N PRO A 13 25.87 -4.74 43.91
CA PRO A 13 27.25 -4.66 44.37
C PRO A 13 28.16 -4.22 43.22
N VAL A 14 28.96 -3.20 43.54
CA VAL A 14 30.04 -2.63 42.74
C VAL A 14 31.27 -3.54 42.90
N VAL A 15 31.86 -3.98 41.79
CA VAL A 15 33.28 -4.40 41.73
C VAL A 15 33.88 -3.89 40.42
N ALA A 16 34.98 -3.15 40.55
CA ALA A 16 35.93 -2.76 39.53
C ALA A 16 37.34 -3.04 40.09
N PRO A 17 38.45 -2.87 39.35
CA PRO A 17 38.78 -3.26 37.97
C PRO A 17 40.11 -4.07 37.91
N GLU A 18 40.38 -4.86 36.87
CA GLU A 18 41.78 -5.21 36.53
C GLU A 18 41.96 -5.59 35.05
N ALA A 19 42.94 -4.94 34.41
CA ALA A 19 43.60 -5.27 33.15
C ALA A 19 45.13 -5.26 33.46
N PRO A 20 46.08 -5.82 32.65
CA PRO A 20 46.04 -6.00 31.19
C PRO A 20 46.76 -7.26 30.57
N ALA A 21 46.47 -7.54 29.27
CA ALA A 21 47.28 -8.10 28.14
C ALA A 21 48.21 -9.35 28.31
N PRO A 22 48.72 -10.05 27.25
CA PRO A 22 48.76 -9.74 25.80
C PRO A 22 48.48 -10.90 24.79
N ALA A 23 48.45 -10.55 23.48
CA ALA A 23 48.72 -11.32 22.24
C ALA A 23 48.01 -12.69 22.03
N PHE A 24 47.41 -13.02 20.87
CA PHE A 24 48.08 -13.38 19.62
C PHE A 24 47.07 -13.37 18.43
N SER A 25 47.53 -12.90 17.27
CA SER A 25 46.96 -13.13 15.93
C SER A 25 47.92 -14.02 15.12
N PRO A 26 47.63 -14.43 13.86
CA PRO A 26 46.54 -15.21 13.25
C PRO A 26 47.11 -16.56 12.67
N PRO A 27 46.42 -17.31 11.77
CA PRO A 27 46.75 -17.13 10.35
C PRO A 27 45.60 -17.38 9.34
N ARG A 28 45.64 -16.62 8.23
CA ARG A 28 45.10 -16.99 6.90
C ARG A 28 46.21 -17.63 6.06
N LYS A 29 45.85 -18.61 5.20
CA LYS A 29 46.45 -19.07 3.90
C LYS A 29 46.18 -20.60 3.76
N ARG A 30 45.82 -21.22 2.62
CA ARG A 30 45.85 -20.86 1.20
C ARG A 30 45.03 -21.88 0.37
N ILE A 31 44.13 -21.38 -0.49
CA ILE A 31 43.88 -21.67 -1.92
C ILE A 31 43.85 -23.15 -2.42
N LYS A 32 42.79 -23.52 -3.13
CA LYS A 32 42.93 -24.20 -4.43
C LYS A 32 42.08 -23.49 -5.51
N THR A 33 42.79 -23.01 -6.52
CA THR A 33 42.32 -22.39 -7.77
C THR A 33 42.09 -23.48 -8.80
N GLU A 34 40.91 -23.55 -9.41
CA GLU A 34 40.70 -24.10 -10.76
C GLU A 34 39.65 -23.21 -11.47
N GLU A 35 40.15 -22.38 -12.40
CA GLU A 35 39.48 -21.91 -13.63
C GLU A 35 40.25 -22.62 -14.77
N PRO A 36 39.70 -22.85 -15.98
CA PRO A 36 38.81 -21.92 -16.72
C PRO A 36 37.70 -22.55 -17.60
N GLU A 37 36.62 -21.83 -17.90
CA GLU A 37 35.99 -21.86 -19.24
C GLU A 37 35.11 -20.62 -19.52
N GLU A 38 34.98 -20.33 -20.81
CA GLU A 38 34.74 -19.08 -21.52
C GLU A 38 33.30 -18.47 -21.44
N PRO A 39 33.04 -17.30 -22.04
CA PRO A 39 32.29 -16.20 -21.42
C PRO A 39 30.78 -16.41 -21.48
N ALA A 40 30.13 -16.38 -20.31
CA ALA A 40 28.72 -16.09 -20.27
C ALA A 40 28.51 -14.63 -20.70
N ALA A 41 27.80 -14.49 -21.82
CA ALA A 41 27.34 -13.25 -22.44
C ALA A 41 26.92 -12.17 -21.42
N PRO A 42 27.09 -10.88 -21.73
CA PRO A 42 26.69 -9.81 -20.84
C PRO A 42 25.22 -10.02 -20.45
N ALA A 43 24.97 -10.12 -19.15
CA ALA A 43 23.62 -10.07 -18.61
C ALA A 43 22.88 -8.91 -19.30
N PRO A 44 21.69 -9.14 -19.89
CA PRO A 44 21.01 -8.09 -20.62
C PRO A 44 20.81 -6.93 -19.65
N ALA A 45 21.42 -5.80 -19.98
CA ALA A 45 21.20 -4.54 -19.29
C ALA A 45 19.69 -4.42 -19.06
N HIS A 46 19.27 -4.32 -17.80
CA HIS A 46 17.88 -4.02 -17.48
C HIS A 46 17.57 -2.67 -18.12
N ALA A 47 17.01 -2.70 -19.32
CA ALA A 47 16.42 -1.55 -19.96
C ALA A 47 15.45 -0.95 -18.93
N ALA A 48 15.53 0.37 -18.73
CA ALA A 48 14.63 1.10 -17.86
C ALA A 48 13.20 0.64 -18.14
N ALA A 49 12.62 -0.10 -17.20
CA ALA A 49 11.33 -0.72 -17.41
C ALA A 49 10.30 0.41 -17.50
N ASP A 50 9.57 0.47 -18.62
CA ASP A 50 8.46 1.40 -18.81
C ASP A 50 7.51 1.32 -17.59
N PRO A 51 7.26 2.45 -16.88
CA PRO A 51 6.41 2.44 -15.69
C PRO A 51 5.01 1.88 -15.97
N SER A 52 4.48 2.05 -17.19
CA SER A 52 3.19 1.47 -17.59
C SER A 52 3.23 -0.06 -17.56
N GLN A 53 4.31 -0.67 -18.05
CA GLN A 53 4.48 -2.12 -18.03
C GLN A 53 4.69 -2.64 -16.60
N ALA A 54 5.38 -1.87 -15.75
CA ALA A 54 5.55 -2.21 -14.35
C ALA A 54 4.21 -2.24 -13.62
N LEU A 55 3.37 -1.21 -13.80
CA LEU A 55 2.01 -1.13 -13.26
C LEU A 55 1.15 -2.32 -13.71
N ASP A 56 1.23 -2.69 -15.00
CA ASP A 56 0.47 -3.81 -15.54
C ASP A 56 0.90 -5.17 -14.95
N LYS A 57 2.21 -5.37 -14.76
CA LYS A 57 2.73 -6.58 -14.11
C LYS A 57 2.27 -6.67 -12.65
N ILE A 58 2.28 -5.55 -11.93
CA ILE A 58 1.81 -5.51 -10.53
C ILE A 58 0.29 -5.76 -10.47
N SER A 59 -0.48 -5.18 -11.39
CA SER A 59 -1.94 -5.34 -11.48
C SER A 59 -2.36 -6.82 -11.58
N ALA A 60 -1.60 -7.65 -12.30
CA ALA A 60 -1.85 -9.10 -12.39
C ALA A 60 -1.71 -9.86 -11.04
N HIS A 61 -1.12 -9.25 -10.02
CA HIS A 61 -0.87 -9.88 -8.72
C HIS A 61 -1.62 -9.21 -7.57
N ILE A 62 -2.04 -7.97 -7.72
CA ILE A 62 -2.69 -7.19 -6.66
C ILE A 62 -4.08 -7.72 -6.29
N GLY A 63 -4.75 -8.42 -7.22
CA GLY A 63 -5.99 -9.13 -6.92
C GLY A 63 -5.83 -10.31 -5.95
N ASN A 64 -4.64 -10.90 -5.84
CA ASN A 64 -4.41 -12.13 -5.08
C ASN A 64 -4.07 -11.83 -3.61
N PRO A 65 -4.87 -12.25 -2.61
CA PRO A 65 -4.63 -11.97 -1.20
C PRO A 65 -3.24 -12.40 -0.70
N LYS A 66 -2.71 -13.55 -1.17
CA LYS A 66 -1.39 -14.06 -0.76
C LYS A 66 -0.24 -13.22 -1.28
N LYS A 67 -0.44 -12.50 -2.38
CA LYS A 67 0.58 -11.67 -3.03
C LYS A 67 0.36 -10.18 -2.81
N PHE A 68 -0.79 -9.80 -2.25
CA PHE A 68 -1.25 -8.43 -2.14
C PHE A 68 -0.23 -7.52 -1.45
N LYS A 69 0.20 -7.85 -0.22
CA LYS A 69 1.14 -7.00 0.55
C LYS A 69 2.39 -6.62 -0.24
N LYS A 70 3.01 -7.61 -0.91
CA LYS A 70 4.20 -7.38 -1.74
C LYS A 70 3.88 -6.56 -2.99
N ALA A 71 2.78 -6.87 -3.67
CA ALA A 71 2.34 -6.14 -4.86
C ALA A 71 2.00 -4.67 -4.53
N ALA A 72 1.30 -4.43 -3.43
CA ALA A 72 0.94 -3.11 -2.93
C ALA A 72 2.19 -2.29 -2.60
N GLY A 73 3.16 -2.86 -1.86
CA GLY A 73 4.42 -2.17 -1.56
C GLY A 73 5.21 -1.76 -2.82
N LEU A 74 5.26 -2.63 -3.84
CA LEU A 74 5.88 -2.29 -5.12
C LEU A 74 5.13 -1.17 -5.84
N ALA A 75 3.79 -1.19 -5.81
CA ALA A 75 2.97 -0.13 -6.41
C ALA A 75 3.19 1.22 -5.70
N VAL A 76 3.21 1.23 -4.36
CA VAL A 76 3.49 2.44 -3.57
C VAL A 76 4.87 3.01 -3.90
N THR A 77 5.89 2.15 -3.98
CA THR A 77 7.25 2.58 -4.33
C THR A 77 7.29 3.22 -5.71
N LEU A 78 6.59 2.64 -6.69
CA LEU A 78 6.51 3.19 -8.05
C LEU A 78 5.70 4.49 -8.13
N MET A 79 4.61 4.62 -7.36
CA MET A 79 3.84 5.87 -7.30
C MET A 79 4.66 7.01 -6.69
N ARG A 80 5.45 6.71 -5.65
CA ARG A 80 6.27 7.68 -4.94
C ARG A 80 7.65 7.91 -5.56
N SER A 81 7.98 7.26 -6.67
CA SER A 81 9.26 7.50 -7.35
C SER A 81 9.28 8.83 -8.11
N GLY A 82 8.10 9.41 -8.40
CA GLY A 82 7.97 10.60 -9.25
C GLY A 82 8.09 10.32 -10.74
N GLU A 83 8.15 9.05 -11.16
CA GLU A 83 8.27 8.66 -12.57
C GLU A 83 6.92 8.61 -13.30
N LEU A 84 5.81 8.71 -12.57
CA LEU A 84 4.47 8.65 -13.14
C LEU A 84 4.01 10.03 -13.60
N ASP A 85 3.46 10.07 -14.80
CA ASP A 85 2.84 11.24 -15.40
C ASP A 85 1.42 10.93 -15.92
N ARG A 86 0.80 11.90 -16.58
CA ARG A 86 -0.56 11.78 -17.12
C ARG A 86 -0.74 10.62 -18.10
N ALA A 87 0.30 10.20 -18.82
CA ALA A 87 0.23 9.07 -19.76
C ALA A 87 0.04 7.73 -19.04
N HIS A 88 0.60 7.61 -17.82
CA HIS A 88 0.55 6.41 -17.00
C HIS A 88 -0.79 6.23 -16.26
N GLY A 89 -1.61 7.29 -16.18
CA GLY A 89 -2.83 7.31 -15.37
C GLY A 89 -3.84 6.20 -15.70
N LYS A 90 -3.87 5.68 -16.93
CA LYS A 90 -4.74 4.54 -17.29
C LYS A 90 -4.23 3.22 -16.71
N ALA A 91 -2.93 2.98 -16.75
CA ALA A 91 -2.32 1.79 -16.17
C ALA A 91 -2.43 1.80 -14.64
N LEU A 92 -2.17 2.96 -14.01
CA LEU A 92 -2.35 3.15 -12.57
C LEU A 92 -3.79 2.88 -12.15
N PHE A 93 -4.77 3.46 -12.86
CA PHE A 93 -6.17 3.26 -12.53
C PHE A 93 -6.62 1.80 -12.68
N ARG A 94 -6.10 1.06 -13.69
CA ARG A 94 -6.32 -0.39 -13.82
C ARG A 94 -5.78 -1.17 -12.62
N LEU A 95 -4.60 -0.82 -12.12
CA LEU A 95 -4.02 -1.43 -10.92
C LEU A 95 -4.92 -1.22 -9.70
N LEU A 96 -5.38 0.02 -9.46
CA LEU A 96 -6.28 0.34 -8.35
C LEU A 96 -7.63 -0.38 -8.47
N GLY A 97 -8.19 -0.42 -9.69
CA GLY A 97 -9.40 -1.18 -9.98
C GLY A 97 -9.25 -2.68 -9.71
N ALA A 98 -8.13 -3.28 -10.09
CA ALA A 98 -7.82 -4.68 -9.80
C ALA A 98 -7.69 -4.94 -8.29
N ALA A 99 -7.15 -3.99 -7.52
CA ALA A 99 -7.07 -4.10 -6.07
C ALA A 99 -8.47 -4.10 -5.40
N MET A 100 -9.43 -3.41 -6.01
CA MET A 100 -10.82 -3.23 -5.52
C MET A 100 -11.83 -4.23 -6.10
N THR A 101 -11.42 -5.11 -7.01
CA THR A 101 -12.28 -6.14 -7.63
C THR A 101 -12.10 -7.48 -6.91
N PRO A 102 -13.14 -8.32 -6.76
CA PRO A 102 -14.55 -8.10 -7.16
C PRO A 102 -15.33 -7.19 -6.21
N ASP A 103 -14.87 -7.02 -4.98
CA ASP A 103 -15.56 -6.27 -3.94
C ASP A 103 -14.59 -5.35 -3.19
N PRO A 104 -14.85 -4.03 -3.11
CA PRO A 104 -14.07 -3.09 -2.32
C PRO A 104 -14.00 -3.41 -0.82
N GLN A 105 -14.95 -4.18 -0.25
CA GLN A 105 -14.95 -4.52 1.18
C GLN A 105 -13.67 -5.25 1.65
N ARG A 106 -12.95 -5.90 0.74
CA ARG A 106 -11.65 -6.52 1.06
C ARG A 106 -10.60 -5.55 1.60
N ALA A 107 -10.76 -4.25 1.34
CA ALA A 107 -9.91 -3.21 1.91
C ALA A 107 -10.06 -3.06 3.43
N ASN A 108 -11.12 -3.63 4.01
CA ASN A 108 -11.43 -3.55 5.43
C ASN A 108 -10.92 -4.77 6.21
N ASP A 109 -10.32 -5.76 5.54
CA ASP A 109 -9.72 -6.92 6.19
C ASP A 109 -8.58 -6.46 7.11
N SER A 110 -8.69 -6.79 8.40
CA SER A 110 -7.70 -6.51 9.43
C SER A 110 -6.26 -6.90 9.04
N ALA A 111 -6.09 -7.94 8.23
CA ALA A 111 -4.78 -8.43 7.81
C ALA A 111 -4.10 -7.55 6.75
N THR A 112 -4.86 -6.77 5.99
CA THR A 112 -4.36 -6.02 4.82
C THR A 112 -4.79 -4.56 4.75
N ARG A 113 -5.65 -4.09 5.67
CA ARG A 113 -6.24 -2.75 5.64
C ARG A 113 -5.21 -1.61 5.67
N PHE A 114 -4.05 -1.83 6.31
CA PHE A 114 -2.98 -0.83 6.35
C PHE A 114 -2.30 -0.70 4.98
N GLU A 115 -2.03 -1.82 4.31
CA GLU A 115 -1.47 -1.82 2.96
C GLU A 115 -2.46 -1.26 1.93
N TYR A 116 -3.76 -1.50 2.10
CA TYR A 116 -4.80 -0.82 1.31
C TYR A 116 -4.81 0.69 1.54
N ARG A 117 -4.74 1.14 2.79
CA ARG A 117 -4.66 2.57 3.11
C ARG A 117 -3.45 3.20 2.44
N GLU A 118 -2.26 2.63 2.64
CA GLU A 118 -1.02 3.17 2.06
C GLU A 118 -1.04 3.20 0.53
N LEU A 119 -1.54 2.13 -0.10
CA LEU A 119 -1.69 2.06 -1.56
C LEU A 119 -2.57 3.20 -2.10
N PHE A 120 -3.68 3.48 -1.42
CA PHE A 120 -4.64 4.48 -1.87
C PHE A 120 -4.27 5.90 -1.45
N ASP A 121 -3.51 6.08 -0.37
CA ASP A 121 -2.88 7.35 0.00
C ASP A 121 -1.86 7.76 -1.07
N ALA A 122 -0.99 6.83 -1.51
CA ALA A 122 -0.06 7.09 -2.62
C ALA A 122 -0.78 7.39 -3.95
N ALA A 123 -1.92 6.74 -4.20
CA ALA A 123 -2.74 7.04 -5.36
C ALA A 123 -3.41 8.42 -5.29
N GLU A 124 -3.79 8.87 -4.09
CA GLU A 124 -4.30 10.22 -3.83
C GLU A 124 -3.20 11.26 -4.10
N GLU A 125 -1.96 11.02 -3.65
CA GLU A 125 -0.80 11.86 -3.99
C GLU A 125 -0.62 11.98 -5.52
N CYS A 126 -0.60 10.86 -6.25
CA CYS A 126 -0.54 10.88 -7.72
C CYS A 126 -1.72 11.62 -8.38
N ALA A 127 -2.91 11.59 -7.77
CA ALA A 127 -4.08 12.29 -8.27
C ALA A 127 -3.90 13.82 -8.17
N GLU A 128 -3.32 14.29 -7.08
CA GLU A 128 -2.98 15.70 -6.88
C GLU A 128 -1.85 16.15 -7.82
N ASP A 129 -0.89 15.28 -8.11
CA ASP A 129 0.19 15.52 -9.07
C ASP A 129 -0.26 15.49 -10.55
N GLY A 130 -1.55 15.26 -10.81
CA GLY A 130 -2.14 15.31 -12.16
C GLY A 130 -1.96 14.03 -13.00
N VAL A 131 -1.53 12.92 -12.40
CA VAL A 131 -1.43 11.61 -13.07
C VAL A 131 -2.82 11.10 -13.48
N LEU A 132 -3.83 11.34 -12.63
CA LEU A 132 -5.20 10.87 -12.83
C LEU A 132 -6.13 11.98 -13.37
N ASN A 133 -6.99 11.63 -14.33
CA ASN A 133 -8.04 12.54 -14.82
C ASN A 133 -9.21 12.67 -13.84
N SER A 134 -10.09 13.65 -14.07
CA SER A 134 -11.26 13.93 -13.22
C SER A 134 -12.14 12.69 -12.96
N LYS A 135 -12.42 11.88 -13.99
CA LYS A 135 -13.20 10.64 -13.85
C LYS A 135 -12.51 9.62 -12.94
N HIS A 136 -11.20 9.42 -13.10
CA HIS A 136 -10.42 8.53 -12.26
C HIS A 136 -10.35 9.05 -10.81
N ARG A 137 -10.19 10.36 -10.62
CA ARG A 137 -10.20 11.01 -9.30
C ARG A 137 -11.52 10.82 -8.57
N ALA A 138 -12.65 11.00 -9.24
CA ALA A 138 -13.97 10.77 -8.66
C ALA A 138 -14.15 9.31 -8.18
N ARG A 139 -13.70 8.34 -8.99
CA ARG A 139 -13.74 6.93 -8.59
C ARG A 139 -12.76 6.62 -7.45
N LEU A 140 -11.57 7.21 -7.45
CA LEU A 140 -10.60 7.10 -6.36
C LEU A 140 -11.18 7.62 -5.05
N ALA A 141 -11.87 8.76 -5.06
CA ALA A 141 -12.54 9.30 -3.88
C ALA A 141 -13.56 8.30 -3.29
N THR A 142 -14.29 7.58 -4.14
CA THR A 142 -15.19 6.50 -3.68
C THR A 142 -14.43 5.37 -3.00
N TRP A 143 -13.28 4.96 -3.57
CA TRP A 143 -12.46 3.89 -2.99
C TRP A 143 -11.79 4.31 -1.68
N LEU A 144 -11.41 5.58 -1.53
CA LEU A 144 -10.88 6.12 -0.29
C LEU A 144 -11.88 6.06 0.87
N LEU A 145 -13.19 6.08 0.58
CA LEU A 145 -14.20 5.80 1.62
C LEU A 145 -14.01 4.41 2.22
N TYR A 146 -13.71 3.40 1.40
CA TYR A 146 -13.46 2.05 1.88
C TYR A 146 -12.13 1.96 2.63
N THR A 147 -11.03 2.42 2.03
CA THR A 147 -9.70 2.22 2.62
C THR A 147 -9.43 3.08 3.84
N ARG A 148 -10.03 4.28 3.94
CA ARG A 148 -9.78 5.25 5.00
C ARG A 148 -11.01 5.42 5.88
N THR A 149 -12.11 5.93 5.33
CA THR A 149 -13.26 6.40 6.11
C THR A 149 -13.95 5.28 6.91
N ILE A 150 -14.25 4.14 6.28
CA ILE A 150 -14.87 3.01 6.97
C ILE A 150 -13.96 2.49 8.08
N ASN A 151 -12.67 2.39 7.82
CA ASN A 151 -11.69 1.94 8.81
C ASN A 151 -11.55 2.92 9.97
N ASP A 152 -11.54 4.22 9.72
CA ASP A 152 -11.45 5.26 10.76
C ASP A 152 -12.73 5.31 11.64
N LEU A 153 -13.89 4.94 11.09
CA LEU A 153 -15.15 4.77 11.85
C LEU A 153 -15.19 3.47 12.66
N HIS A 154 -14.36 2.49 12.34
CA HIS A 154 -14.32 1.20 13.02
C HIS A 154 -13.42 1.25 14.26
N THR A 155 -13.89 1.97 15.29
CA THR A 155 -13.17 2.23 16.53
C THR A 155 -14.11 2.25 17.74
N ASP A 156 -13.60 1.89 18.91
CA ASP A 156 -14.32 1.98 20.21
C ASP A 156 -13.96 3.28 20.97
N ASP A 157 -13.08 4.12 20.40
CA ASP A 157 -12.76 5.43 20.94
C ASP A 157 -13.77 6.48 20.44
N THR A 158 -14.62 6.97 21.34
CA THR A 158 -15.65 7.98 21.07
C THR A 158 -15.09 9.24 20.41
N PHE A 159 -13.89 9.70 20.78
CA PHE A 159 -13.30 10.90 20.19
C PHE A 159 -12.84 10.65 18.75
N GLN A 160 -12.23 9.48 18.48
CA GLN A 160 -11.83 9.10 17.12
C GLN A 160 -13.05 8.91 16.22
N PHE A 161 -14.09 8.24 16.73
CA PHE A 161 -15.35 8.07 16.02
C PHE A 161 -15.97 9.43 15.66
N ALA A 162 -16.10 10.35 16.65
CA ALA A 162 -16.68 11.67 16.42
C ALA A 162 -15.88 12.49 15.40
N LYS A 163 -14.54 12.39 15.42
CA LYS A 163 -13.66 13.03 14.44
C LYS A 163 -13.91 12.48 13.02
N ALA A 164 -13.96 11.16 12.86
CA ALA A 164 -14.23 10.51 11.58
C ALA A 164 -15.64 10.85 11.06
N ALA A 165 -16.66 10.79 11.91
CA ALA A 165 -18.04 11.16 11.57
C ALA A 165 -18.15 12.64 11.14
N LYS A 166 -17.41 13.55 11.79
CA LYS A 166 -17.37 14.97 11.39
C LYS A 166 -16.73 15.14 10.01
N ALA A 167 -15.69 14.36 9.67
CA ALA A 167 -15.10 14.38 8.34
C ALA A 167 -16.09 13.90 7.27
N VAL A 168 -16.85 12.83 7.55
CA VAL A 168 -17.93 12.37 6.66
C VAL A 168 -18.99 13.44 6.46
N ARG A 169 -19.47 14.06 7.54
CA ARG A 169 -20.44 15.16 7.47
C ARG A 169 -19.93 16.30 6.60
N GLY A 170 -18.67 16.73 6.78
CA GLY A 170 -18.06 17.76 5.96
C GLY A 170 -17.97 17.37 4.47
N GLY A 171 -17.66 16.11 4.18
CA GLY A 171 -17.68 15.59 2.81
C GLY A 171 -19.07 15.63 2.18
N ILE A 172 -20.12 15.28 2.93
CA ILE A 172 -21.51 15.37 2.45
C ILE A 172 -21.92 16.82 2.21
N GLU A 173 -21.58 17.74 3.10
CA GLU A 173 -21.90 19.17 2.94
C GLU A 173 -21.17 19.81 1.74
N ALA A 174 -20.03 19.27 1.33
CA ALA A 174 -19.30 19.71 0.15
C ALA A 174 -19.88 19.16 -1.17
N LEU A 175 -20.62 18.05 -1.11
CA LEU A 175 -21.43 17.59 -2.22
C LEU A 175 -22.66 18.51 -2.27
N GLY A 176 -22.74 19.37 -3.29
CA GLY A 176 -23.88 20.27 -3.47
C GLY A 176 -25.21 19.51 -3.58
N GLU A 177 -26.31 20.24 -3.84
CA GLU A 177 -27.61 19.60 -4.03
C GLU A 177 -27.53 18.53 -5.14
N TYR A 178 -28.12 17.37 -4.86
CA TYR A 178 -28.17 16.27 -5.82
C TYR A 178 -29.08 16.66 -6.99
N GLU A 179 -28.49 16.85 -8.16
CA GLU A 179 -29.23 16.95 -9.42
C GLU A 179 -29.33 15.55 -10.04
N ALA A 180 -30.55 15.06 -10.22
CA ALA A 180 -30.78 13.81 -10.93
C ALA A 180 -30.29 13.94 -12.39
N CYS A 181 -29.51 12.97 -12.86
CA CYS A 181 -29.13 12.90 -14.26
C CYS A 181 -30.41 12.66 -15.10
N PRO A 182 -30.73 13.50 -16.09
CA PRO A 182 -31.92 13.32 -16.91
C PRO A 182 -31.89 11.93 -17.58
N GLU A 183 -33.03 11.24 -17.56
CA GLU A 183 -33.17 9.83 -17.95
C GLU A 183 -32.73 9.53 -19.41
N GLU A 184 -32.50 10.56 -20.24
CA GLU A 184 -32.19 10.41 -21.65
C GLU A 184 -30.71 10.09 -21.96
N GLU A 185 -29.78 10.14 -20.98
CA GLU A 185 -28.34 9.92 -21.22
C GLU A 185 -27.80 8.57 -20.72
N CYS A 186 -28.64 7.65 -20.25
CA CYS A 186 -28.20 6.31 -19.85
C CYS A 186 -28.25 5.31 -21.02
N PRO A 187 -27.11 4.92 -21.66
CA PRO A 187 -27.06 3.68 -22.42
C PRO A 187 -27.11 2.52 -21.41
N VAL A 188 -28.32 2.10 -21.05
CA VAL A 188 -28.54 0.85 -20.33
C VAL A 188 -28.16 -0.27 -21.30
N GLN A 189 -26.91 -0.73 -21.26
CA GLN A 189 -26.59 -2.00 -21.91
C GLN A 189 -27.25 -3.11 -21.09
N PRO A 190 -28.16 -3.91 -21.68
CA PRO A 190 -28.79 -5.00 -20.97
C PRO A 190 -27.72 -6.01 -20.55
N VAL A 191 -27.66 -6.31 -19.25
CA VAL A 191 -26.86 -7.41 -18.73
C VAL A 191 -27.51 -8.70 -19.27
N GLN A 192 -26.84 -9.36 -20.23
CA GLN A 192 -27.28 -10.65 -20.75
C GLN A 192 -27.42 -11.63 -19.57
N GLY A 193 -28.66 -12.09 -19.36
CA GLY A 193 -29.02 -13.01 -18.30
C GLY A 193 -28.24 -14.31 -18.38
N TYR A 194 -27.83 -14.80 -17.22
CA TYR A 194 -27.33 -16.16 -17.05
C TYR A 194 -28.44 -17.15 -17.44
N THR A 195 -28.24 -17.88 -18.53
CA THR A 195 -29.01 -19.08 -18.85
C THR A 195 -28.52 -20.21 -17.95
N THR A 196 -29.28 -20.51 -16.90
CA THR A 196 -29.08 -21.74 -16.13
C THR A 196 -29.66 -22.90 -16.95
N GLY A 197 -28.80 -23.65 -17.63
CA GLY A 197 -29.17 -24.91 -18.28
C GLY A 197 -29.59 -25.96 -17.25
N LYS A 198 -30.71 -26.63 -17.50
CA LYS A 198 -31.07 -27.93 -16.92
C LYS A 198 -30.58 -29.03 -17.84
#